data_AF-A0A9P7VDI2-F1
#
_entry.id   AF-A0A9P7VDI2-F1
#
_cell.length_a   1.000
_cell.length_b   1.000
_cell.length_c   1.000
_cell.angle_alpha   90.00
_cell.angle_beta   90.00
_cell.angle_gamma   90.00
#
_symmetry.space_group_name_H-M   'P 1'
#
loop_
_entity.id
_entity.type
_entity.pdbx_description
1 polymer ?
#
loop_
_entity_poly.entity_id
_entity_poly.type
_entity_poly.pdbx_seq_one_letter_code
_entity_poly.pdbx_strand_id
1 'polypeptide(L)'
;MIKRIQKKRDPNLLFSISRNLHAHTLNDCDLILKSFYKTPVSNKVAAALFPRVHLVEDGNRKLFYERVIQNYNFNTQTLVELFRSYLVRENGQDPKILSSLFETILAKSFSKDKILSRANGSDNLLSDFQALLKYSTRQEKARFHNRIRAIAQSISLLQPEDVADVFNMLQTCIRSQQFIVCKAKHGRKYILNCLVYDTLRFIDRKKGGTKSIEEIKKITKGLRFQSQLCEDYAYKIISRENPLEAIKTFSESKRCDKPKVLPRSLLRFIASGLLESPRLSRKQKLLYFEEFKRTVESKGQSFPLSPFLTTQVAQLVLCISKEESLGSLADTTRELKTLARDYGIPYRVQKGLTKGQ
;
A
#
# COMPACT_ATOMS: atom_id res chain seq x y z
N MET A 1 -14.13 -15.64 36.49
CA MET A 1 -13.57 -14.49 35.74
C MET A 1 -14.35 -14.18 34.47
N ILE A 2 -14.60 -15.14 33.57
CA ILE A 2 -15.32 -14.97 32.29
C ILE A 2 -16.72 -14.35 32.45
N LYS A 3 -17.51 -14.75 33.46
CA LYS A 3 -18.83 -14.16 33.75
C LYS A 3 -18.81 -12.67 34.17
N ARG A 4 -17.68 -12.16 34.71
CA ARG A 4 -17.54 -10.73 35.09
C ARG A 4 -17.15 -9.84 33.89
N ILE A 5 -16.59 -10.42 32.83
CA ILE A 5 -16.06 -9.71 31.66
C ILE A 5 -17.20 -9.28 30.69
N GLN A 6 -18.35 -9.93 30.73
CA GLN A 6 -19.45 -9.70 29.77
C GLN A 6 -20.21 -8.36 29.94
N LYS A 7 -20.04 -7.65 31.07
CA LYS A 7 -20.91 -6.49 31.43
C LYS A 7 -20.27 -5.10 31.37
N LYS A 8 -18.96 -4.92 31.16
CA LYS A 8 -18.35 -3.58 31.19
C LYS A 8 -17.51 -3.26 29.95
N ARG A 9 -17.78 -2.11 29.32
CA ARG A 9 -16.90 -1.42 28.36
C ARG A 9 -15.73 -0.76 29.11
N ASP A 10 -14.96 -1.54 29.87
CA ASP A 10 -13.86 -1.02 30.70
C ASP A 10 -12.52 -1.14 29.93
N PRO A 11 -11.79 -0.04 29.70
CA PRO A 11 -10.44 -0.08 29.13
C PRO A 11 -9.45 -0.93 29.94
N ASN A 12 -9.62 -1.01 31.28
CA ASN A 12 -8.78 -1.85 32.16
C ASN A 12 -9.04 -3.36 31.97
N LEU A 13 -10.18 -3.71 31.37
CA LEU A 13 -10.50 -5.07 30.95
C LEU A 13 -9.56 -5.55 29.85
N LEU A 14 -9.12 -4.67 28.94
CA LEU A 14 -8.21 -5.04 27.85
C LEU A 14 -6.80 -5.32 28.34
N PHE A 15 -6.33 -4.50 29.27
CA PHE A 15 -5.02 -4.67 29.90
C PHE A 15 -4.99 -5.91 30.79
N SER A 16 -6.09 -6.19 31.52
CA SER A 16 -6.21 -7.42 32.30
C SER A 16 -6.41 -8.67 31.42
N ILE A 17 -7.17 -8.59 30.32
CA ILE A 17 -7.28 -9.69 29.34
C ILE A 17 -5.94 -9.95 28.67
N SER A 18 -5.19 -8.92 28.23
CA SER A 18 -3.89 -9.14 27.58
C SER A 18 -2.84 -9.67 28.55
N ARG A 19 -2.86 -9.29 29.84
CA ARG A 19 -1.97 -9.89 30.85
C ARG A 19 -2.37 -11.31 31.23
N ASN A 20 -3.67 -11.58 31.39
CA ASN A 20 -4.17 -12.83 31.99
C ASN A 20 -4.68 -13.87 30.98
N LEU A 21 -4.59 -13.62 29.67
CA LEU A 21 -4.78 -14.65 28.64
C LEU A 21 -3.58 -15.60 28.66
N HIS A 22 -3.59 -16.53 29.59
CA HIS A 22 -2.70 -17.68 29.64
C HIS A 22 -3.33 -18.80 28.82
N ALA A 23 -3.00 -18.84 27.53
CA ALA A 23 -3.22 -20.03 26.71
C ALA A 23 -1.92 -20.82 26.73
N HIS A 24 -1.97 -22.09 27.13
CA HIS A 24 -0.81 -22.97 27.11
C HIS A 24 -0.79 -23.81 25.84
N THR A 25 -1.97 -24.07 25.26
CA THR A 25 -2.15 -24.86 24.04
C THR A 25 -2.98 -24.12 22.97
N LEU A 26 -2.95 -24.62 21.73
CA LEU A 26 -3.84 -24.15 20.66
C LEU A 26 -5.33 -24.41 20.97
N ASN A 27 -5.64 -25.45 21.75
CA ASN A 27 -7.00 -25.73 22.19
C ASN A 27 -7.49 -24.66 23.18
N ASP A 28 -6.62 -24.18 24.06
CA ASP A 28 -6.96 -23.07 24.96
C ASP A 28 -7.27 -21.81 24.17
N CYS A 29 -6.45 -21.50 23.16
CA CYS A 29 -6.71 -20.41 22.24
C CYS A 29 -8.10 -20.53 21.60
N ASP A 30 -8.45 -21.72 21.08
CA ASP A 30 -9.75 -21.98 20.45
C ASP A 30 -10.91 -21.84 21.46
N LEU A 31 -10.76 -22.38 22.67
CA LEU A 31 -11.74 -22.26 23.76
C LEU A 31 -11.96 -20.81 24.17
N ILE A 32 -10.90 -20.01 24.27
CA ILE A 32 -10.98 -18.57 24.52
C ILE A 32 -11.78 -17.90 23.39
N LEU A 33 -11.42 -18.15 22.13
CA LEU A 33 -12.12 -17.56 20.99
C LEU A 33 -13.60 -17.95 20.97
N LYS A 34 -13.93 -19.23 21.23
CA LYS A 34 -15.32 -19.72 21.35
C LYS A 34 -16.07 -19.01 22.47
N SER A 35 -15.46 -18.89 23.65
CA SER A 35 -16.07 -18.30 24.85
C SER A 35 -16.43 -16.82 24.66
N PHE A 36 -15.65 -16.10 23.86
CA PHE A 36 -15.90 -14.70 23.54
C PHE A 36 -16.57 -14.49 22.18
N TYR A 37 -16.87 -15.55 21.43
CA TYR A 37 -17.50 -15.42 20.12
C TYR A 37 -18.89 -14.80 20.25
N LYS A 38 -19.27 -13.96 19.26
CA LYS A 38 -20.51 -13.15 19.25
C LYS A 38 -20.65 -12.16 20.41
N THR A 39 -19.65 -11.98 21.27
CA THR A 39 -19.65 -10.92 22.29
C THR A 39 -19.13 -9.59 21.71
N PRO A 40 -19.48 -8.43 22.32
CA PRO A 40 -18.97 -7.12 21.90
C PRO A 40 -17.44 -6.98 21.97
N VAL A 41 -16.77 -7.85 22.74
CA VAL A 41 -15.31 -7.84 22.93
C VAL A 41 -14.57 -8.88 22.07
N SER A 42 -15.28 -9.72 21.32
CA SER A 42 -14.72 -10.81 20.48
C SER A 42 -13.48 -10.39 19.68
N ASN A 43 -13.59 -9.31 18.90
CA ASN A 43 -12.51 -8.80 18.07
C ASN A 43 -11.31 -8.31 18.89
N LYS A 44 -11.56 -7.71 20.06
CA LYS A 44 -10.51 -7.22 20.93
C LYS A 44 -9.74 -8.37 21.58
N VAL A 45 -10.46 -9.39 22.05
CA VAL A 45 -9.88 -10.63 22.59
C VAL A 45 -9.03 -11.32 21.53
N ALA A 46 -9.57 -11.51 20.32
CA ALA A 46 -8.86 -12.14 19.23
C ALA A 46 -7.60 -11.36 18.81
N ALA A 47 -7.68 -10.03 18.70
CA ALA A 47 -6.52 -9.19 18.39
C ALA A 47 -5.42 -9.22 19.47
N ALA A 48 -5.78 -9.42 20.74
CA ALA A 48 -4.82 -9.60 21.83
C ALA A 48 -4.24 -11.03 21.86
N LEU A 49 -5.02 -12.03 21.46
CA LEU A 49 -4.63 -13.43 21.46
C LEU A 49 -3.70 -13.79 20.29
N PHE A 50 -4.03 -13.39 19.06
CA PHE A 50 -3.27 -13.82 17.87
C PHE A 50 -1.77 -13.57 17.95
N PRO A 51 -1.28 -12.43 18.47
CA PRO A 51 0.15 -12.22 18.66
C PRO A 51 0.86 -13.25 19.53
N ARG A 52 0.14 -13.99 20.37
CA ARG A 52 0.68 -14.98 21.30
C ARG A 52 0.55 -16.42 20.83
N VAL A 53 -0.15 -16.67 19.71
CA VAL A 53 -0.37 -18.04 19.20
C VAL A 53 0.96 -18.78 18.97
N HIS A 54 2.00 -18.09 18.51
CA HIS A 54 3.34 -18.68 18.32
C HIS A 54 4.07 -19.10 19.60
N LEU A 55 3.58 -18.66 20.76
CA LEU A 55 4.16 -18.97 22.06
C LEU A 55 3.49 -20.18 22.73
N VAL A 56 2.38 -20.67 22.20
CA VAL A 56 1.69 -21.82 22.80
C VAL A 56 2.30 -23.13 22.29
N GLU A 57 2.36 -24.10 23.20
CA GLU A 57 2.86 -25.44 22.91
C GLU A 57 1.79 -26.26 22.19
N ASP A 58 2.28 -27.24 21.43
CA ASP A 58 1.51 -28.34 20.84
C ASP A 58 0.37 -28.02 19.86
N GLY A 59 0.16 -28.99 18.98
CA GLY A 59 -0.98 -29.07 18.07
C GLY A 59 -0.73 -28.56 16.66
N ASN A 60 -1.70 -28.86 15.78
CA ASN A 60 -1.61 -28.53 14.37
C ASN A 60 -2.01 -27.07 14.13
N ARG A 61 -1.00 -26.18 14.09
CA ARG A 61 -1.19 -24.73 13.85
C ARG A 61 -1.94 -24.46 12.56
N LYS A 62 -1.64 -25.19 11.48
CA LYS A 62 -2.37 -25.07 10.21
C LYS A 62 -3.87 -25.28 10.40
N LEU A 63 -4.28 -26.36 11.08
CA LEU A 63 -5.69 -26.60 11.39
C LEU A 63 -6.29 -25.51 12.28
N PHE A 64 -5.53 -24.97 13.23
CA PHE A 64 -6.00 -23.83 14.04
C PHE A 64 -6.33 -22.62 13.16
N TYR A 65 -5.42 -22.19 12.28
CA TYR A 65 -5.67 -21.05 11.40
C TYR A 65 -6.83 -21.31 10.43
N GLU A 66 -6.92 -22.50 9.83
CA GLU A 66 -8.04 -22.87 8.96
C GLU A 66 -9.39 -22.79 9.70
N ARG A 67 -9.47 -23.35 10.92
CA ARG A 67 -10.68 -23.26 11.76
C ARG A 67 -11.01 -21.81 12.12
N VAL A 68 -10.02 -21.01 12.48
CA VAL A 68 -10.24 -19.60 12.84
C VAL A 68 -10.84 -18.82 11.67
N ILE A 69 -10.33 -19.05 10.46
CA ILE A 69 -10.82 -18.39 9.24
C ILE A 69 -12.25 -18.82 8.89
N GLN A 70 -12.54 -20.12 9.01
CA GLN A 70 -13.84 -20.69 8.62
C GLN A 70 -14.95 -20.42 9.64
N ASN A 71 -14.65 -20.47 10.94
CA ASN A 71 -15.66 -20.50 11.98
C ASN A 71 -15.94 -19.14 12.63
N TYR A 72 -15.05 -18.16 12.46
CA TYR A 72 -15.16 -16.87 13.16
C TYR A 72 -15.29 -15.68 12.22
N ASN A 73 -16.38 -14.94 12.38
CA ASN A 73 -16.61 -13.72 11.61
C ASN A 73 -15.91 -12.49 12.23
N PHE A 74 -14.57 -12.45 12.19
CA PHE A 74 -13.80 -11.30 12.68
C PHE A 74 -13.82 -10.10 11.72
N ASN A 75 -13.64 -8.91 12.29
CA ASN A 75 -13.48 -7.69 11.51
C ASN A 75 -12.11 -7.65 10.79
N THR A 76 -11.96 -6.72 9.84
CA THR A 76 -10.76 -6.66 9.00
C THR A 76 -9.48 -6.30 9.75
N GLN A 77 -9.56 -5.60 10.88
CA GLN A 77 -8.37 -5.30 11.69
C GLN A 77 -7.86 -6.57 12.37
N THR A 78 -8.76 -7.32 13.00
CA THR A 78 -8.47 -8.57 13.68
C THR A 78 -7.91 -9.62 12.71
N LEU A 79 -8.47 -9.71 11.49
CA LEU A 79 -7.96 -10.59 10.45
C LEU A 79 -6.57 -10.19 9.94
N VAL A 80 -6.25 -8.89 9.88
CA VAL A 80 -4.89 -8.42 9.58
C VAL A 80 -3.91 -8.84 10.67
N GLU A 81 -4.31 -8.82 11.94
CA GLU A 81 -3.43 -9.33 13.02
C GLU A 81 -3.26 -10.84 12.96
N LEU A 82 -4.29 -11.58 12.56
CA LEU A 82 -4.19 -13.01 12.28
C LEU A 82 -3.19 -13.28 11.15
N PHE A 83 -3.30 -12.55 10.05
CA PHE A 83 -2.38 -12.61 8.91
C PHE A 83 -0.94 -12.28 9.32
N ARG A 84 -0.73 -11.20 10.08
CA ARG A 84 0.59 -10.82 10.56
C ARG A 84 1.17 -11.86 11.50
N SER A 85 0.37 -12.42 12.40
CA SER A 85 0.85 -13.43 13.33
C SER A 85 1.28 -14.69 12.60
N TYR A 86 0.43 -15.19 11.70
CA TYR A 86 0.74 -16.34 10.87
C TYR A 86 1.99 -16.11 10.03
N LEU A 87 2.07 -14.99 9.32
CA LEU A 87 3.15 -14.76 8.37
C LEU A 87 4.49 -14.45 9.05
N VAL A 88 4.48 -13.57 10.06
CA VAL A 88 5.72 -13.00 10.61
C VAL A 88 6.20 -13.76 11.85
N ARG A 89 5.28 -14.24 12.71
CA ARG A 89 5.66 -14.86 13.98
C ARG A 89 5.80 -16.38 13.87
N GLU A 90 4.98 -17.01 13.04
CA GLU A 90 5.06 -18.46 12.79
C GLU A 90 5.92 -18.82 11.58
N ASN A 91 6.39 -17.83 10.81
CA ASN A 91 6.95 -18.02 9.47
C ASN A 91 6.02 -18.88 8.57
N GLY A 92 4.72 -18.66 8.69
CA GLY A 92 3.69 -19.43 8.00
C GLY A 92 3.57 -19.04 6.54
N GLN A 93 3.83 -19.99 5.64
CA GLN A 93 3.78 -19.79 4.19
C GLN A 93 2.88 -20.80 3.46
N ASP A 94 1.85 -21.35 4.14
CA ASP A 94 0.87 -22.21 3.48
C ASP A 94 0.03 -21.38 2.48
N PRO A 95 0.04 -21.71 1.17
CA PRO A 95 -0.64 -20.91 0.17
C PRO A 95 -2.15 -20.82 0.40
N LYS A 96 -2.79 -21.86 0.94
CA LYS A 96 -4.24 -21.90 1.17
C LYS A 96 -4.61 -20.95 2.31
N ILE A 97 -3.87 -20.97 3.41
CA ILE A 97 -4.10 -20.05 4.54
C ILE A 97 -3.88 -18.60 4.11
N LEU A 98 -2.73 -18.30 3.49
CA LEU A 98 -2.42 -16.92 3.07
C LEU A 98 -3.43 -16.38 2.08
N SER A 99 -3.79 -17.18 1.07
CA SER A 99 -4.79 -16.82 0.06
C SER A 99 -6.16 -16.56 0.69
N SER A 100 -6.60 -17.44 1.58
CA SER A 100 -7.90 -17.33 2.25
C SER A 100 -7.97 -16.10 3.16
N LEU A 101 -6.92 -15.82 3.94
CA LEU A 101 -6.85 -14.61 4.76
C LEU A 101 -6.84 -13.35 3.91
N PHE A 102 -5.97 -13.32 2.89
CA PHE A 102 -5.85 -12.18 1.98
C PHE A 102 -7.18 -11.84 1.32
N GLU A 103 -7.82 -12.84 0.72
CA GLU A 103 -9.12 -12.70 0.07
C GLU A 103 -10.21 -12.26 1.05
N THR A 104 -10.30 -12.89 2.21
CA THR A 104 -11.31 -12.55 3.24
C THR A 104 -11.13 -11.12 3.74
N ILE A 105 -9.89 -10.68 3.99
CA ILE A 105 -9.60 -9.30 4.39
C ILE A 105 -10.07 -8.33 3.32
N LEU A 106 -9.72 -8.56 2.05
CA LEU A 106 -10.09 -7.67 0.96
C LEU A 106 -11.60 -7.64 0.70
N ALA A 107 -12.27 -8.79 0.66
CA ALA A 107 -13.70 -8.90 0.45
C ALA A 107 -14.49 -8.11 1.51
N LYS A 108 -14.14 -8.28 2.79
CA LYS A 108 -14.76 -7.53 3.89
C LYS A 108 -14.44 -6.04 3.86
N SER A 109 -13.25 -5.67 3.38
CA SER A 109 -12.83 -4.27 3.29
C SER A 109 -13.60 -3.50 2.22
N PHE A 110 -13.95 -4.18 1.14
CA PHE A 110 -14.62 -3.59 -0.01
C PHE A 110 -16.15 -3.56 0.15
N SER A 111 -16.76 -4.42 0.99
CA SER A 111 -18.22 -4.41 1.27
C SER A 111 -19.08 -4.32 0.00
N LYS A 112 -18.82 -5.22 -0.96
CA LYS A 112 -19.37 -5.18 -2.32
C LYS A 112 -20.88 -4.98 -2.37
N ASP A 113 -21.63 -5.70 -1.54
CA ASP A 113 -23.10 -5.67 -1.55
C ASP A 113 -23.64 -4.25 -1.33
N LYS A 114 -22.98 -3.47 -0.46
CA LYS A 114 -23.33 -2.06 -0.21
C LYS A 114 -22.96 -1.14 -1.36
N ILE A 115 -21.91 -1.47 -2.11
CA ILE A 115 -21.51 -0.69 -3.29
C ILE A 115 -22.50 -0.96 -4.43
N LEU A 116 -22.85 -2.22 -4.65
CA LEU A 116 -23.80 -2.62 -5.68
C LEU A 116 -25.20 -2.06 -5.42
N SER A 117 -25.67 -2.08 -4.16
CA SER A 117 -26.96 -1.51 -3.81
C SER A 117 -27.03 0.00 -4.10
N ARG A 118 -25.90 0.72 -4.03
CA ARG A 118 -25.83 2.15 -4.43
C ARG A 118 -25.69 2.35 -5.94
N ALA A 119 -25.21 1.35 -6.66
CA ALA A 119 -25.01 1.43 -8.11
C ALA A 119 -26.29 1.11 -8.90
N ASN A 120 -27.41 0.77 -8.24
CA ASN A 120 -28.71 0.43 -8.85
C ASN A 120 -28.60 -0.56 -10.03
N GLY A 121 -27.68 -1.52 -9.98
CA GLY A 121 -27.29 -2.28 -11.17
C GLY A 121 -26.93 -3.74 -10.94
N SER A 122 -27.06 -4.49 -12.04
CA SER A 122 -27.01 -5.94 -12.21
C SER A 122 -25.65 -6.57 -11.88
N ASP A 123 -25.65 -7.91 -11.78
CA ASP A 123 -24.48 -8.76 -11.51
C ASP A 123 -23.25 -8.47 -12.40
N ASN A 124 -23.44 -7.85 -13.57
CA ASN A 124 -22.34 -7.46 -14.46
C ASN A 124 -21.39 -6.41 -13.83
N LEU A 125 -21.86 -5.58 -12.91
CA LEU A 125 -21.04 -4.61 -12.17
C LEU A 125 -20.07 -5.27 -11.18
N LEU A 126 -20.31 -6.52 -10.77
CA LEU A 126 -19.37 -7.27 -9.92
C LEU A 126 -18.05 -7.56 -10.62
N SER A 127 -18.08 -7.60 -11.95
CA SER A 127 -16.90 -7.86 -12.78
C SER A 127 -16.06 -6.59 -12.98
N ASP A 128 -16.68 -5.41 -12.99
CA ASP A 128 -16.00 -4.15 -13.28
C ASP A 128 -15.45 -3.47 -12.01
N PHE A 129 -14.15 -3.63 -11.79
CA PHE A 129 -13.45 -3.00 -10.67
C PHE A 129 -13.46 -1.47 -10.75
N GLN A 130 -13.54 -0.89 -11.95
CA GLN A 130 -13.63 0.57 -12.10
C GLN A 130 -14.98 1.09 -11.61
N ALA A 131 -16.08 0.43 -11.98
CA ALA A 131 -17.40 0.77 -11.45
C ALA A 131 -17.42 0.62 -9.92
N LEU A 132 -16.92 -0.50 -9.41
CA LEU A 132 -16.77 -0.74 -7.98
C LEU A 132 -16.03 0.39 -7.25
N LEU A 133 -14.90 0.87 -7.79
CA LEU A 133 -14.21 2.04 -7.26
C LEU A 133 -15.02 3.33 -7.46
N LYS A 134 -15.68 3.54 -8.59
CA LYS A 134 -16.47 4.75 -8.86
C LYS A 134 -17.59 4.95 -7.83
N TYR A 135 -18.34 3.89 -7.51
CA TYR A 135 -19.46 3.90 -6.56
C TYR A 135 -19.05 3.68 -5.09
N SER A 136 -17.76 3.47 -4.82
CA SER A 136 -17.23 3.45 -3.45
C SER A 136 -17.11 4.86 -2.88
N THR A 137 -17.54 5.03 -1.64
CA THR A 137 -17.29 6.24 -0.86
C THR A 137 -15.79 6.43 -0.60
N ARG A 138 -15.39 7.65 -0.25
CA ARG A 138 -14.01 7.96 0.15
C ARG A 138 -13.55 7.07 1.32
N GLN A 139 -14.43 6.82 2.29
CA GLN A 139 -14.09 6.01 3.48
C GLN A 139 -13.88 4.54 3.12
N GLU A 140 -14.68 3.96 2.22
CA GLU A 140 -14.50 2.57 1.77
C GLU A 140 -13.20 2.39 0.97
N LYS A 141 -12.91 3.32 0.04
CA LYS A 141 -11.63 3.34 -0.68
C LYS A 141 -10.44 3.41 0.27
N ALA A 142 -10.51 4.31 1.25
CA ALA A 142 -9.47 4.46 2.26
C ALA A 142 -9.31 3.18 3.08
N ARG A 143 -10.41 2.57 3.53
CA ARG A 143 -10.40 1.31 4.28
C ARG A 143 -9.75 0.20 3.47
N PHE A 144 -10.13 0.02 2.21
CA PHE A 144 -9.56 -0.98 1.32
C PHE A 144 -8.04 -0.80 1.14
N HIS A 145 -7.58 0.40 0.78
CA HIS A 145 -6.15 0.67 0.62
C HIS A 145 -5.38 0.54 1.93
N ASN A 146 -5.95 0.94 3.06
CA ASN A 146 -5.30 0.79 4.37
C ASN A 146 -5.13 -0.69 4.73
N ARG A 147 -6.01 -1.58 4.26
CA ARG A 147 -5.91 -3.02 4.51
C ARG A 147 -4.86 -3.68 3.62
N ILE A 148 -4.80 -3.32 2.34
CA ILE A 148 -3.67 -3.70 1.47
C ILE A 148 -2.36 -3.23 2.10
N ARG A 149 -2.30 -1.99 2.57
CA ARG A 149 -1.10 -1.43 3.21
C ARG A 149 -0.69 -2.18 4.48
N ALA A 150 -1.65 -2.57 5.32
CA ALA A 150 -1.33 -3.30 6.54
C ALA A 150 -0.82 -4.73 6.27
N ILE A 151 -1.33 -5.36 5.20
CA ILE A 151 -0.82 -6.64 4.68
C ILE A 151 0.60 -6.43 4.13
N ALA A 152 0.80 -5.44 3.25
CA ALA A 152 2.10 -5.09 2.68
C ALA A 152 3.16 -4.80 3.75
N GLN A 153 2.78 -4.09 4.81
CA GLN A 153 3.66 -3.85 5.96
C GLN A 153 4.10 -5.16 6.62
N SER A 154 3.19 -6.13 6.75
CA SER A 154 3.53 -7.43 7.35
C SER A 154 4.46 -8.23 6.45
N ILE A 155 4.24 -8.22 5.14
CA ILE A 155 5.13 -8.86 4.14
C ILE A 155 6.52 -8.22 4.18
N SER A 156 6.62 -6.88 4.30
CA SER A 156 7.91 -6.15 4.33
C SER A 156 8.81 -6.47 5.53
N LEU A 157 8.32 -7.23 6.50
CA LEU A 157 9.11 -7.66 7.66
C LEU A 157 9.91 -8.94 7.39
N LEU A 158 9.57 -9.68 6.35
CA LEU A 158 10.20 -10.95 5.99
C LEU A 158 11.56 -10.77 5.29
N GLN A 159 12.29 -11.87 5.09
CA GLN A 159 13.48 -11.88 4.26
C GLN A 159 13.10 -11.75 2.77
N PRO A 160 14.02 -11.24 1.91
CA PRO A 160 13.74 -11.02 0.49
C PRO A 160 13.18 -12.24 -0.25
N GLU A 161 13.68 -13.43 0.08
CA GLU A 161 13.27 -14.71 -0.52
C GLU A 161 11.83 -15.05 -0.13
N ASP A 162 11.49 -14.93 1.16
CA ASP A 162 10.14 -15.15 1.68
C ASP A 162 9.13 -14.13 1.12
N VAL A 163 9.55 -12.86 0.94
CA VAL A 163 8.71 -11.83 0.29
C VAL A 163 8.35 -12.27 -1.13
N ALA A 164 9.32 -12.79 -1.89
CA ALA A 164 9.10 -13.26 -3.25
C ALA A 164 8.14 -14.46 -3.27
N ASP A 165 8.32 -15.43 -2.37
CA ASP A 165 7.44 -16.60 -2.26
C ASP A 165 6.01 -16.21 -1.90
N VAL A 166 5.81 -15.31 -0.94
CA VAL A 166 4.49 -14.78 -0.60
C VAL A 166 3.85 -14.07 -1.80
N PHE A 167 4.62 -13.26 -2.54
CA PHE A 167 4.11 -12.64 -3.76
C PHE A 167 3.73 -13.66 -4.84
N ASN A 168 4.49 -14.74 -5.00
CA ASN A 168 4.17 -15.81 -5.94
C ASN A 168 2.86 -16.53 -5.57
N MET A 169 2.65 -16.81 -4.28
CA MET A 169 1.42 -17.41 -3.76
C MET A 169 0.23 -16.48 -3.97
N LEU A 170 0.34 -15.21 -3.56
CA LEU A 170 -0.73 -14.23 -3.68
C LEU A 170 -1.04 -13.89 -5.14
N GLN A 171 -0.04 -13.83 -6.03
CA GLN A 171 -0.26 -13.66 -7.46
C GLN A 171 -1.09 -14.82 -8.03
N THR A 172 -0.77 -16.05 -7.63
CA THR A 172 -1.49 -17.25 -8.07
C THR A 172 -2.94 -17.20 -7.60
N CYS A 173 -3.15 -16.85 -6.32
CA CYS A 173 -4.48 -16.63 -5.75
C CYS A 173 -5.27 -15.56 -6.51
N ILE A 174 -4.70 -14.36 -6.68
CA ILE A 174 -5.35 -13.22 -7.35
C ILE A 174 -5.71 -13.54 -8.80
N ARG A 175 -4.89 -14.35 -9.49
CA ARG A 175 -5.14 -14.75 -10.88
C ARG A 175 -6.10 -15.92 -11.02
N SER A 176 -6.34 -16.67 -9.95
CA SER A 176 -7.26 -17.81 -9.95
C SER A 176 -8.68 -17.40 -10.35
N GLN A 177 -9.46 -18.34 -10.90
CA GLN A 177 -10.87 -18.10 -11.19
C GLN A 177 -11.72 -18.02 -9.90
N GLN A 178 -11.21 -18.59 -8.81
CA GLN A 178 -11.87 -18.58 -7.50
C GLN A 178 -11.73 -17.24 -6.78
N PHE A 179 -10.89 -16.32 -7.26
CA PHE A 179 -10.70 -15.01 -6.61
C PHE A 179 -11.97 -14.15 -6.67
N ILE A 180 -12.68 -14.07 -5.54
CA ILE A 180 -14.01 -13.47 -5.42
C ILE A 180 -13.96 -11.94 -5.31
N VAL A 181 -12.82 -11.35 -4.95
CA VAL A 181 -12.70 -9.89 -4.73
C VAL A 181 -12.84 -9.12 -6.03
N CYS A 182 -12.36 -9.64 -7.16
CA CYS A 182 -12.52 -9.01 -8.47
C CYS A 182 -12.31 -10.03 -9.58
N LYS A 183 -13.22 -10.06 -10.56
CA LYS A 183 -13.08 -10.90 -11.75
C LYS A 183 -12.26 -10.22 -12.86
N ALA A 184 -12.36 -8.89 -13.01
CA ALA A 184 -11.62 -8.18 -14.04
C ALA A 184 -10.09 -8.27 -13.88
N LYS A 185 -9.43 -8.58 -14.99
CA LYS A 185 -7.95 -8.61 -15.12
C LYS A 185 -7.29 -7.30 -14.66
N HIS A 186 -7.90 -6.16 -14.98
CA HIS A 186 -7.36 -4.86 -14.58
C HIS A 186 -7.43 -4.64 -13.06
N GLY A 187 -8.52 -5.05 -12.40
CA GLY A 187 -8.67 -4.92 -10.95
C GLY A 187 -7.74 -5.86 -10.19
N ARG A 188 -7.58 -7.10 -10.67
CA ARG A 188 -6.58 -8.05 -10.17
C ARG A 188 -5.16 -7.48 -10.25
N LYS A 189 -4.78 -6.92 -11.41
CA LYS A 189 -3.49 -6.24 -11.60
C LYS A 189 -3.33 -5.03 -10.66
N TYR A 190 -4.39 -4.24 -10.46
CA TYR A 190 -4.39 -3.11 -9.54
C TYR A 190 -4.09 -3.54 -8.09
N ILE A 191 -4.79 -4.57 -7.59
CA ILE A 191 -4.61 -5.09 -6.24
C ILE A 191 -3.16 -5.57 -6.03
N LEU A 192 -2.64 -6.37 -6.96
CA LEU A 192 -1.28 -6.87 -6.90
C LEU A 192 -0.27 -5.71 -6.94
N ASN A 193 -0.45 -4.74 -7.83
CA ASN A 193 0.43 -3.58 -7.93
C ASN A 193 0.41 -2.73 -6.64
N CYS A 194 -0.75 -2.51 -6.03
CA CYS A 194 -0.84 -1.80 -4.76
C CYS A 194 -0.10 -2.54 -3.64
N LEU A 195 -0.27 -3.86 -3.57
CA LEU A 195 0.40 -4.71 -2.59
C LEU A 195 1.93 -4.66 -2.74
N VAL A 196 2.43 -4.89 -3.96
CA VAL A 196 3.86 -4.83 -4.28
C VAL A 196 4.40 -3.44 -3.97
N TYR A 197 3.76 -2.38 -4.49
CA TYR A 197 4.21 -1.00 -4.27
C TYR A 197 4.34 -0.65 -2.80
N ASP A 198 3.29 -0.88 -1.99
CA ASP A 198 3.34 -0.53 -0.57
C ASP A 198 4.36 -1.39 0.19
N THR A 199 4.59 -2.65 -0.22
CA THR A 199 5.61 -3.52 0.41
C THR A 199 7.02 -3.00 0.12
N LEU A 200 7.33 -2.70 -1.14
CA LEU A 200 8.63 -2.13 -1.53
C LEU A 200 8.86 -0.78 -0.84
N ARG A 201 7.81 0.02 -0.70
CA ARG A 201 7.87 1.28 0.05
C ARG A 201 8.20 1.10 1.53
N PHE A 202 7.68 0.05 2.18
CA PHE A 202 8.04 -0.24 3.56
C PHE A 202 9.46 -0.77 3.71
N ILE A 203 9.92 -1.61 2.78
CA ILE A 203 11.32 -2.07 2.71
C ILE A 203 12.27 -0.88 2.56
N ASP A 204 11.95 0.01 1.61
CA ASP A 204 12.67 1.24 1.37
C ASP A 204 12.77 2.11 2.63
N ARG A 205 11.65 2.34 3.31
CA ARG A 205 11.62 3.07 4.59
C ARG A 205 12.42 2.41 5.70
N LYS A 206 12.46 1.08 5.77
CA LYS A 206 13.14 0.33 6.82
C LYS A 206 14.66 0.29 6.62
N LYS A 207 15.10 0.15 5.36
CA LYS A 207 16.52 -0.13 5.04
C LYS A 207 17.26 1.10 4.51
N GLY A 208 16.59 1.94 3.72
CA GLY A 208 17.13 3.11 3.06
C GLY A 208 18.17 2.79 1.97
N GLY A 209 18.26 3.71 1.00
CA GLY A 209 19.34 3.80 0.02
C GLY A 209 19.70 2.49 -0.71
N THR A 210 20.99 2.20 -0.78
CA THR A 210 21.55 1.06 -1.55
C THR A 210 21.10 -0.29 -1.02
N LYS A 211 20.95 -0.45 0.30
CA LYS A 211 20.46 -1.69 0.93
C LYS A 211 19.05 -2.04 0.45
N SER A 212 18.18 -1.03 0.30
CA SER A 212 16.84 -1.23 -0.25
C SER A 212 16.87 -1.70 -1.71
N ILE A 213 17.80 -1.17 -2.53
CA ILE A 213 17.96 -1.61 -3.92
C ILE A 213 18.40 -3.08 -3.97
N GLU A 214 19.34 -3.49 -3.12
CA GLU A 214 19.80 -4.88 -3.04
C GLU A 214 18.68 -5.84 -2.65
N GLU A 215 17.87 -5.50 -1.63
CA GLU A 215 16.71 -6.30 -1.23
C GLU A 215 15.67 -6.40 -2.36
N ILE A 216 15.35 -5.29 -3.03
CA ILE A 216 14.42 -5.29 -4.16
C ILE A 216 14.95 -6.17 -5.31
N LYS A 217 16.26 -6.12 -5.59
CA LYS A 217 16.89 -7.01 -6.59
C LYS A 217 16.76 -8.48 -6.20
N LYS A 218 16.99 -8.83 -4.94
CA LYS A 218 16.82 -10.20 -4.43
C LYS A 218 15.36 -10.67 -4.58
N ILE A 219 14.40 -9.84 -4.15
CA ILE A 219 12.96 -10.12 -4.32
C ILE A 219 12.66 -10.36 -5.80
N THR A 220 13.09 -9.46 -6.68
CA THR A 220 12.81 -9.52 -8.12
C THR A 220 13.33 -10.82 -8.75
N LYS A 221 14.51 -11.29 -8.33
CA LYS A 221 15.07 -12.57 -8.78
C LYS A 221 14.25 -13.79 -8.33
N GLY A 222 13.60 -13.73 -7.16
CA GLY A 222 12.75 -14.80 -6.65
C GLY A 222 11.31 -14.81 -7.22
N LEU A 223 10.90 -13.76 -7.94
CA LEU A 223 9.55 -13.71 -8.51
C LEU A 223 9.41 -14.66 -9.70
N ARG A 224 8.33 -15.46 -9.68
CA ARG A 224 7.90 -16.33 -10.79
C ARG A 224 7.01 -15.59 -11.79
N PHE A 225 6.96 -14.27 -11.71
CA PHE A 225 6.23 -13.40 -12.63
C PHE A 225 6.99 -12.11 -12.86
N GLN A 226 6.88 -11.56 -14.07
CA GLN A 226 7.50 -10.28 -14.39
C GLN A 226 6.79 -9.14 -13.66
N SER A 227 7.54 -8.39 -12.85
CA SER A 227 7.07 -7.22 -12.12
C SER A 227 7.86 -5.98 -12.52
N GLN A 228 7.39 -5.26 -13.54
CA GLN A 228 7.96 -3.96 -13.95
C GLN A 228 8.02 -2.98 -12.77
N LEU A 229 7.08 -3.10 -11.83
CA LEU A 229 7.00 -2.25 -10.65
C LEU A 229 8.21 -2.39 -9.73
N CYS A 230 8.81 -3.59 -9.61
CA CYS A 230 10.01 -3.77 -8.79
C CYS A 230 11.21 -3.06 -9.40
N GLU A 231 11.38 -3.18 -10.72
CA GLU A 231 12.42 -2.47 -11.47
C GLU A 231 12.22 -0.96 -11.38
N ASP A 232 11.01 -0.47 -11.68
CA ASP A 232 10.69 0.96 -11.63
C ASP A 232 10.93 1.54 -10.22
N TYR A 233 10.56 0.80 -9.17
CA TYR A 233 10.80 1.23 -7.79
C TYR A 233 12.30 1.29 -7.46
N ALA A 234 13.11 0.33 -7.94
CA ALA A 234 14.56 0.39 -7.76
C ALA A 234 15.16 1.64 -8.44
N TYR A 235 14.71 1.99 -9.65
CA TYR A 235 15.11 3.24 -10.31
C TYR A 235 14.71 4.48 -9.53
N LYS A 236 13.52 4.50 -8.91
CA LYS A 236 13.13 5.60 -8.00
C LYS A 236 14.14 5.76 -6.86
N ILE A 237 14.59 4.68 -6.24
CA ILE A 237 15.58 4.76 -5.15
C ILE A 237 16.91 5.28 -5.71
N ILE A 238 17.39 4.76 -6.84
CA ILE A 238 18.63 5.23 -7.49
C ILE A 238 18.55 6.73 -7.76
N SER A 239 17.47 7.22 -8.38
CA SER A 239 17.28 8.64 -8.67
C SER A 239 17.11 9.50 -7.41
N ARG A 240 16.64 8.92 -6.30
CA ARG A 240 16.55 9.61 -5.01
C ARG A 240 17.93 9.75 -4.35
N GLU A 241 18.77 8.73 -4.42
CA GLU A 241 20.09 8.69 -3.79
C GLU A 241 21.15 9.41 -4.62
N ASN A 242 21.15 9.23 -5.94
CA ASN A 242 22.05 9.90 -6.88
C ASN A 242 21.28 10.54 -8.06
N PRO A 243 20.67 11.72 -7.85
CA PRO A 243 19.86 12.40 -8.86
C PRO A 243 20.62 12.73 -10.15
N LEU A 244 21.85 13.22 -10.01
CA LEU A 244 22.71 13.63 -11.12
C LEU A 244 23.09 12.46 -12.02
N GLU A 245 23.58 11.38 -11.41
CA GLU A 245 23.95 10.18 -12.14
C GLU A 245 22.74 9.51 -12.81
N ALA A 246 21.56 9.58 -12.18
CA ALA A 246 20.34 9.03 -12.77
C ALA A 246 19.91 9.75 -14.05
N ILE A 247 19.98 11.09 -14.08
CA ILE A 247 19.67 11.87 -15.29
C ILE A 247 20.72 11.62 -16.37
N LYS A 248 22.01 11.63 -16.00
CA LYS A 248 23.11 11.33 -16.91
C LYS A 248 22.95 9.94 -17.53
N THR A 249 22.78 8.90 -16.72
CA THR A 249 22.56 7.52 -17.17
C THR A 249 21.32 7.40 -18.07
N PHE A 250 20.25 8.13 -17.76
CA PHE A 250 19.07 8.17 -18.61
C PHE A 250 19.35 8.84 -19.97
N SER A 251 20.10 9.94 -19.98
CA SER A 251 20.47 10.68 -21.20
C SER A 251 21.38 9.86 -22.13
N GLU A 252 22.30 9.07 -21.57
CA GLU A 252 23.30 8.27 -22.28
C GLU A 252 22.81 6.86 -22.66
N SER A 253 21.68 6.42 -22.09
CA SER A 253 21.17 5.07 -22.33
C SER A 253 20.62 4.89 -23.75
N LYS A 254 21.21 3.93 -24.48
CA LYS A 254 20.75 3.48 -25.80
C LYS A 254 19.31 2.95 -25.80
N ARG A 255 18.76 2.56 -24.64
CA ARG A 255 17.34 2.18 -24.51
C ARG A 255 16.40 3.36 -24.78
N CYS A 256 16.90 4.59 -24.62
CA CYS A 256 16.14 5.82 -24.76
C CYS A 256 16.11 6.35 -26.20
N ASP A 257 16.99 5.86 -27.09
CA ASP A 257 17.08 6.30 -28.49
C ASP A 257 16.02 5.63 -29.38
N LYS A 258 15.22 4.72 -28.82
CA LYS A 258 14.04 4.13 -29.45
C LYS A 258 12.77 4.65 -28.75
N PRO A 259 12.05 5.62 -29.32
CA PRO A 259 10.93 6.33 -28.66
C PRO A 259 9.80 5.44 -28.13
N LYS A 260 9.66 4.21 -28.64
CA LYS A 260 8.61 3.25 -28.29
C LYS A 260 8.93 2.36 -27.08
N VAL A 261 10.10 2.46 -26.46
CA VAL A 261 10.62 1.39 -25.57
C VAL A 261 10.54 1.70 -24.08
N LEU A 262 10.45 2.97 -23.65
CA LEU A 262 10.46 3.29 -22.22
C LEU A 262 9.05 3.26 -21.59
N PRO A 263 8.82 2.47 -20.53
CA PRO A 263 7.56 2.47 -19.82
C PRO A 263 7.27 3.82 -19.19
N ARG A 264 6.06 4.37 -19.41
CA ARG A 264 5.60 5.60 -18.74
C ARG A 264 5.66 5.52 -17.21
N SER A 265 5.57 4.31 -16.64
CA SER A 265 5.70 4.10 -15.20
C SER A 265 7.12 4.41 -14.73
N LEU A 266 8.15 3.90 -15.42
CA LEU A 266 9.56 4.15 -15.10
C LEU A 266 9.88 5.65 -15.03
N LEU A 267 9.45 6.41 -16.04
CA LEU A 267 9.63 7.87 -16.06
C LEU A 267 9.04 8.55 -14.83
N ARG A 268 7.87 8.09 -14.37
CA ARG A 268 7.22 8.63 -13.17
C ARG A 268 7.98 8.29 -11.90
N PHE A 269 8.56 7.09 -11.82
CA PHE A 269 9.35 6.66 -10.68
C PHE A 269 10.67 7.43 -10.57
N ILE A 270 11.38 7.63 -11.68
CA ILE A 270 12.59 8.47 -11.73
C ILE A 270 12.26 9.88 -11.25
N ALA A 271 11.23 10.51 -11.84
CA ALA A 271 10.81 11.85 -11.46
C ALA A 271 10.41 11.97 -9.99
N SER A 272 9.66 10.98 -9.48
CA SER A 272 9.31 10.90 -8.05
C SER A 272 10.56 10.77 -7.17
N GLY A 273 11.57 10.00 -7.61
CA GLY A 273 12.86 9.87 -6.92
C GLY A 273 13.60 11.21 -6.82
N LEU A 274 13.68 11.96 -7.93
CA LEU A 274 14.29 13.29 -7.97
C LEU A 274 13.61 14.26 -6.97
N LEU A 275 12.27 14.33 -7.01
CA LEU A 275 11.48 15.19 -6.12
C LEU A 275 11.56 14.78 -4.64
N GLU A 276 11.74 13.49 -4.36
CA GLU A 276 11.88 12.95 -3.00
C GLU A 276 13.33 12.96 -2.48
N SER A 277 14.32 13.35 -3.31
CA SER A 277 15.73 13.28 -2.92
C SER A 277 16.02 14.14 -1.69
N PRO A 278 16.66 13.59 -0.64
CA PRO A 278 17.13 14.40 0.49
C PRO A 278 18.44 15.15 0.16
N ARG A 279 19.10 14.80 -0.96
CA ARG A 279 20.38 15.39 -1.39
C ARG A 279 20.22 16.72 -2.13
N LEU A 280 19.00 17.04 -2.54
CA LEU A 280 18.68 18.23 -3.30
C LEU A 280 17.88 19.22 -2.44
N SER A 281 18.25 20.49 -2.51
CA SER A 281 17.42 21.58 -2.01
C SER A 281 16.09 21.64 -2.77
N ARG A 282 15.09 22.33 -2.22
CA ARG A 282 13.77 22.45 -2.87
C ARG A 282 13.87 23.00 -4.29
N LYS A 283 14.68 24.04 -4.50
CA LYS A 283 14.96 24.62 -5.82
C LYS A 283 15.66 23.63 -6.75
N GLN A 284 16.69 22.95 -6.26
CA GLN A 284 17.42 21.94 -7.05
C GLN A 284 16.48 20.81 -7.50
N LYS A 285 15.58 20.33 -6.64
CA LYS A 285 14.58 19.31 -7.03
C LYS A 285 13.74 19.73 -8.23
N LEU A 286 13.32 20.99 -8.26
CA LEU A 286 12.51 21.54 -9.35
C LEU A 286 13.33 21.66 -10.64
N LEU A 287 14.57 22.17 -10.53
CA LEU A 287 15.51 22.26 -11.66
C LEU A 287 15.81 20.88 -12.27
N TYR A 288 16.17 19.88 -11.44
CA TYR A 288 16.45 18.53 -11.92
C TYR A 288 15.22 17.81 -12.48
N PHE A 289 14.04 18.05 -11.89
CA PHE A 289 12.80 17.54 -12.46
C PHE A 289 12.54 18.12 -13.85
N GLU A 290 12.78 19.42 -14.03
CA GLU A 290 12.63 20.09 -15.33
C GLU A 290 13.67 19.62 -16.35
N GLU A 291 14.94 19.53 -15.95
CA GLU A 291 16.02 18.97 -16.77
C GLU A 291 15.68 17.55 -17.23
N PHE A 292 15.20 16.70 -16.32
CA PHE A 292 14.77 15.35 -16.66
C PHE A 292 13.58 15.36 -17.64
N LYS A 293 12.57 16.19 -17.42
CA LYS A 293 11.43 16.36 -18.34
C LYS A 293 11.90 16.77 -19.74
N ARG A 294 12.75 17.80 -19.85
CA ARG A 294 13.32 18.27 -21.12
C ARG A 294 14.15 17.17 -21.80
N THR A 295 14.92 16.40 -21.03
CA THR A 295 15.69 15.26 -21.54
C THR A 295 14.77 14.20 -22.16
N VAL A 296 13.67 13.85 -21.49
CA VAL A 296 12.67 12.90 -22.00
C VAL A 296 12.03 13.42 -23.30
N GLU A 297 11.65 14.70 -23.33
CA GLU A 297 11.02 15.34 -24.49
C GLU A 297 11.99 15.46 -25.68
N SER A 298 13.26 15.78 -25.44
CA SER A 298 14.31 15.84 -26.47
C SER A 298 14.56 14.50 -27.16
N LYS A 299 14.28 13.38 -26.48
CA LYS A 299 14.33 12.03 -27.03
C LYS A 299 13.01 11.60 -27.72
N GLY A 300 12.11 12.55 -27.99
CA GLY A 300 10.87 12.33 -28.73
C GLY A 300 9.76 11.63 -27.93
N GLN A 301 9.83 11.65 -26.59
CA GLN A 301 8.83 11.03 -25.73
C GLN A 301 8.01 12.07 -24.95
N SER A 302 6.70 11.87 -24.86
CA SER A 302 5.86 12.73 -24.01
C SER A 302 6.02 12.38 -22.54
N PHE A 303 6.33 13.38 -21.71
CA PHE A 303 6.51 13.17 -20.28
C PHE A 303 5.14 12.98 -19.57
N PRO A 304 4.92 11.85 -18.89
CA PRO A 304 3.60 11.53 -18.34
C PRO A 304 3.38 12.16 -16.95
N LEU A 305 2.88 13.40 -16.90
CA LEU A 305 2.41 14.03 -15.65
C LEU A 305 1.19 13.30 -15.08
N SER A 306 1.42 12.53 -14.02
CA SER A 306 0.33 11.88 -13.27
C SER A 306 -0.23 12.83 -12.20
N PRO A 307 -1.50 12.67 -11.76
CA PRO A 307 -2.06 13.48 -10.67
C PRO A 307 -1.19 13.49 -9.40
N PHE A 308 -0.53 12.36 -9.10
CA PHE A 308 0.40 12.23 -7.98
C PHE A 308 1.65 13.12 -8.16
N LEU A 309 2.32 13.03 -9.31
CA LEU A 309 3.48 13.88 -9.60
C LEU A 309 3.09 15.36 -9.67
N THR A 310 1.96 15.68 -10.29
CA THR A 310 1.43 17.05 -10.33
C THR A 310 1.24 17.59 -8.91
N THR A 311 0.72 16.77 -7.99
CA THR A 311 0.60 17.16 -6.58
C THR A 311 1.97 17.37 -5.92
N GLN A 312 2.96 16.50 -6.17
CA GLN A 312 4.31 16.65 -5.61
C GLN A 312 4.99 17.93 -6.10
N VAL A 313 4.94 18.21 -7.40
CA VAL A 313 5.53 19.43 -7.97
C VAL A 313 4.79 20.67 -7.47
N ALA A 314 3.46 20.65 -7.44
CA ALA A 314 2.67 21.77 -6.92
C ALA A 314 2.99 22.07 -5.44
N GLN A 315 3.15 21.04 -4.61
CA GLN A 315 3.57 21.20 -3.22
C GLN A 315 4.99 21.77 -3.10
N LEU A 316 5.91 21.31 -3.95
CA LEU A 316 7.29 21.82 -3.97
C LEU A 316 7.34 23.31 -4.35
N VAL A 317 6.63 23.67 -5.41
CA VAL A 317 6.43 25.06 -5.86
C VAL A 317 5.83 25.92 -4.76
N LEU A 318 4.80 25.42 -4.07
CA LEU A 318 4.20 26.09 -2.89
C LEU A 318 5.18 26.33 -1.75
N CYS A 319 6.06 25.37 -1.47
CA CYS A 319 7.08 25.54 -0.44
C CYS A 319 8.14 26.57 -0.85
N ILE A 320 8.62 26.52 -2.09
CA ILE A 320 9.62 27.47 -2.61
C ILE A 320 9.06 28.89 -2.57
N SER A 321 7.85 29.10 -3.10
CA SER A 321 7.22 30.42 -3.08
C SER A 321 7.14 30.95 -1.66
N LYS A 322 6.67 30.18 -0.67
CA LYS A 322 6.62 30.63 0.74
C LYS A 322 7.98 30.97 1.37
N GLU A 323 9.06 30.37 0.88
CA GLU A 323 10.41 30.63 1.38
C GLU A 323 11.03 31.88 0.74
N GLU A 324 10.64 32.20 -0.51
CA GLU A 324 11.09 33.39 -1.23
C GLU A 324 10.18 34.61 -0.97
N SER A 325 8.89 34.37 -0.75
CA SER A 325 7.91 35.39 -0.44
C SER A 325 7.87 35.69 1.06
N LEU A 326 8.68 36.66 1.47
CA LEU A 326 8.42 37.50 2.65
C LEU A 326 7.24 38.49 2.41
N GLY A 327 6.41 38.26 1.39
CA GLY A 327 5.41 39.19 0.85
C GLY A 327 3.98 38.67 0.85
N SER A 328 3.04 39.51 0.39
CA SER A 328 1.60 39.32 0.53
C SER A 328 1.08 38.02 -0.13
N LEU A 329 -0.10 37.54 0.31
CA LEU A 329 -0.78 36.38 -0.28
C LEU A 329 -1.04 36.54 -1.79
N ALA A 330 -1.16 37.78 -2.28
CA ALA A 330 -1.36 38.09 -3.69
C ALA A 330 -0.10 37.84 -4.53
N ASP A 331 1.08 38.14 -3.99
CA ASP A 331 2.37 37.93 -4.64
C ASP A 331 2.69 36.43 -4.70
N THR A 332 2.47 35.73 -3.58
CA THR A 332 2.55 34.25 -3.54
C THR A 332 1.60 33.62 -4.56
N THR A 333 0.36 34.10 -4.67
CA THR A 333 -0.61 33.58 -5.66
C THR A 333 -0.19 33.87 -7.10
N ARG A 334 0.49 34.98 -7.36
CA ARG A 334 1.01 35.35 -8.69
C ARG A 334 2.19 34.46 -9.07
N GLU A 335 3.15 34.29 -8.18
CA GLU A 335 4.30 33.38 -8.37
C GLU A 335 3.85 31.94 -8.60
N LEU A 336 2.87 31.45 -7.83
CA LEU A 336 2.32 30.11 -8.02
C LEU A 336 1.64 29.91 -9.37
N LYS A 337 0.99 30.95 -9.91
CA LYS A 337 0.40 30.90 -11.26
C LYS A 337 1.48 30.86 -12.33
N THR A 338 2.53 31.65 -12.17
CA THR A 338 3.68 31.66 -13.08
C THR A 338 4.38 30.30 -13.05
N LEU A 339 4.77 29.81 -11.87
CA LEU A 339 5.39 28.49 -11.71
C LEU A 339 4.47 27.37 -12.23
N ALA A 340 3.17 27.38 -11.90
CA ALA A 340 2.26 26.35 -12.40
C ALA A 340 2.11 26.40 -13.94
N ARG A 341 2.17 27.58 -14.56
CA ARG A 341 2.20 27.73 -16.02
C ARG A 341 3.50 27.19 -16.59
N ASP A 342 4.63 27.59 -16.04
CA ASP A 342 5.97 27.22 -16.51
C ASP A 342 6.20 25.71 -16.41
N TYR A 343 5.64 25.07 -15.38
CA TYR A 343 5.74 23.61 -15.18
C TYR A 343 4.59 22.81 -15.81
N GLY A 344 3.65 23.46 -16.52
CA GLY A 344 2.51 22.78 -17.16
C GLY A 344 1.56 22.10 -16.17
N ILE A 345 1.44 22.64 -14.96
CA ILE A 345 0.58 22.15 -13.90
C ILE A 345 -0.79 22.81 -14.04
N PRO A 346 -1.87 22.06 -14.30
CA PRO A 346 -3.20 22.63 -14.35
C PRO A 346 -3.58 23.16 -12.96
N TYR A 347 -3.96 24.44 -12.88
CA TYR A 347 -4.42 25.09 -11.66
C TYR A 347 -5.77 25.76 -11.87
N ARG A 348 -6.59 25.80 -10.82
CA ARG A 348 -7.85 26.56 -10.77
C ARG A 348 -7.89 27.36 -9.49
N VAL A 349 -7.90 28.68 -9.61
CA VAL A 349 -8.09 29.56 -8.44
C VAL A 349 -9.55 29.52 -8.05
N GLN A 350 -9.85 29.02 -6.85
CA GLN A 350 -11.18 29.18 -6.26
C GLN A 350 -11.34 30.64 -5.82
N LYS A 351 -12.09 31.43 -6.60
CA LYS A 351 -12.56 32.75 -6.17
C LYS A 351 -13.55 32.53 -5.01
N GLY A 352 -13.24 33.00 -3.80
CA GLY A 352 -14.19 32.95 -2.68
C GLY A 352 -13.63 32.81 -1.26
N LEU A 353 -12.33 32.57 -1.06
CA LEU A 353 -11.76 32.45 0.30
C LEU A 353 -11.30 33.79 0.94
N THR A 354 -11.53 34.93 0.28
CA THR A 354 -11.19 36.27 0.77
C THR A 354 -12.41 37.10 1.19
N LYS A 355 -13.54 36.46 1.52
CA LYS A 355 -14.63 37.10 2.27
C LYS A 355 -14.76 36.39 3.61
N GLY A 356 -13.92 36.78 4.57
CA GLY A 356 -13.86 36.16 5.88
C GLY A 356 -12.56 36.44 6.62
N GLN A 357 -12.15 37.71 6.67
CA GLN A 357 -11.44 38.28 7.80
C GLN A 357 -12.05 39.63 8.09
#